data_AF-A0A2K0UCU3-F1
#
_entry.id   AF-A0A2K0UCU3-F1
#
_cell.length_a   1.000
_cell.length_b   1.000
_cell.length_c   1.000
_cell.angle_alpha   90.00
_cell.angle_beta   90.00
_cell.angle_gamma   90.00
#
_symmetry.space_group_name_H-M   'P 1'
#
loop_
_entity.id
_entity.type
_entity.pdbx_description
1 polymer ?
#
loop_
_entity_poly.entity_id
_entity_poly.type
_entity_poly.pdbx_seq_one_letter_code
_entity_poly.pdbx_strand_id
1 'polypeptide(L)'
;MGGAAWAHNLMPSVAVGGMMSTTNDLAKYCIALNQAWKRQRHTSDAETQTLRRKQVFPDVDLLFNPLQAMGVQAMGVDEEANKSHAAGWATCTLPAVIGDIGANPELMKTQMPELGTGSAPVRLVWNQSRYHGTHGFVGLLPEYEAAVIVLSNTTTGDDMPDWVGQLLIQATLGNPYKNNYAFLAATSARNARQKYYELAGKVQQDRQTKGPERGL
;
A
#
# COMPACT_ATOMS: atom_id res chain seq x y z
N MET A 1 17.83 -46.73 -7.71
CA MET A 1 18.66 -46.08 -6.68
C MET A 1 18.69 -44.58 -6.98
N GLY A 2 18.32 -43.75 -5.99
CA GLY A 2 18.42 -42.28 -6.02
C GLY A 2 17.27 -41.59 -6.75
N GLY A 3 16.26 -40.99 -6.13
CA GLY A 3 16.23 -40.30 -4.84
C GLY A 3 16.02 -38.81 -5.12
N ALA A 4 14.77 -38.35 -4.97
CA ALA A 4 14.31 -37.01 -5.26
C ALA A 4 15.05 -35.92 -4.49
N ALA A 5 15.27 -34.77 -5.15
CA ALA A 5 15.63 -33.51 -4.50
C ALA A 5 14.67 -32.42 -4.98
N TRP A 6 13.49 -32.36 -4.36
CA TRP A 6 12.63 -31.18 -4.38
C TRP A 6 12.52 -30.65 -2.96
N ALA A 7 12.89 -29.39 -2.79
CA ALA A 7 12.36 -28.39 -1.85
C ALA A 7 13.49 -27.44 -1.43
N HIS A 8 13.84 -26.49 -2.31
CA HIS A 8 14.41 -25.26 -1.80
C HIS A 8 13.31 -24.55 -1.00
N ASN A 9 13.48 -24.51 0.32
CA ASN A 9 12.67 -23.72 1.23
C ASN A 9 12.64 -22.26 0.75
N LEU A 10 11.56 -21.85 0.12
CA LEU A 10 11.23 -20.44 -0.11
C LEU A 10 10.79 -19.83 1.23
N MET A 11 11.74 -19.62 2.14
CA MET A 11 11.51 -18.64 3.20
C MET A 11 11.54 -17.26 2.55
N PRO A 12 10.48 -16.44 2.63
CA PRO A 12 10.59 -15.04 2.24
C PRO A 12 11.73 -14.41 3.06
N SER A 13 12.68 -13.80 2.37
CA SER A 13 13.79 -13.09 3.01
C SER A 13 13.24 -12.06 4.01
N VAL A 14 13.92 -11.88 5.15
CA VAL A 14 13.58 -10.86 6.16
C VAL A 14 13.38 -9.49 5.49
N ALA A 15 14.14 -9.21 4.42
CA ALA A 15 14.08 -7.97 3.66
C ALA A 15 12.74 -7.70 2.94
N VAL A 16 11.94 -8.72 2.62
CA VAL A 16 10.74 -8.58 1.78
C VAL A 16 9.45 -8.68 2.59
N GLY A 17 9.49 -9.19 3.82
CA GLY A 17 8.29 -9.31 4.66
C GLY A 17 8.49 -9.89 6.06
N GLY A 18 9.73 -9.96 6.55
CA GLY A 18 10.02 -10.52 7.88
C GLY A 18 9.96 -9.51 9.02
N MET A 19 9.73 -8.23 8.72
CA MET A 19 9.64 -7.19 9.75
C MET A 19 8.29 -7.22 10.45
N MET A 20 8.33 -7.22 11.78
CA MET A 20 7.16 -7.05 12.64
C MET A 20 7.31 -5.75 13.42
N SER A 21 6.20 -5.07 13.69
CA SER A 21 6.19 -3.82 14.43
C SER A 21 4.90 -3.66 15.23
N THR A 22 4.83 -2.60 16.03
CA THR A 22 3.63 -2.20 16.78
C THR A 22 3.13 -0.85 16.25
N THR A 23 1.87 -0.50 16.53
CA THR A 23 1.37 0.85 16.20
C THR A 23 2.20 1.95 16.85
N ASN A 24 2.71 1.73 18.07
CA ASN A 24 3.58 2.68 18.78
C ASN A 24 4.92 2.88 18.07
N ASP A 25 5.55 1.79 17.61
CA ASP A 25 6.84 1.88 16.92
C ASP A 25 6.67 2.45 15.50
N LEU A 26 5.61 2.06 14.79
CA LEU A 26 5.25 2.70 13.51
C LEU A 26 4.94 4.19 13.67
N ALA A 27 4.28 4.60 14.77
CA ALA A 27 4.05 6.01 15.03
C ALA A 27 5.37 6.77 15.22
N LYS A 28 6.30 6.23 16.02
CA LYS A 28 7.65 6.82 16.17
C LYS A 28 8.39 6.90 14.82
N TYR A 29 8.29 5.85 14.02
CA TYR A 29 8.87 5.80 12.68
C TYR A 29 8.29 6.89 11.76
N CYS A 30 6.97 7.01 11.68
CA CYS A 30 6.29 8.04 10.90
C CYS A 30 6.61 9.45 11.39
N ILE A 31 6.66 9.68 12.71
CA ILE A 31 7.09 10.95 13.30
C ILE A 31 8.51 11.30 12.84
N ALA A 32 9.43 10.34 12.92
CA ALA A 32 10.82 10.56 12.53
C ALA A 32 10.96 10.83 11.01
N LEU A 33 10.15 10.18 10.16
CA LEU A 33 10.09 10.48 8.72
C LEU A 33 9.56 11.89 8.44
N ASN A 34 8.45 12.29 9.03
CA ASN A 34 7.89 13.64 8.88
C ASN A 34 8.90 14.72 9.35
N GLN A 35 9.57 14.49 10.48
CA GLN A 35 10.60 15.39 10.97
C GLN A 35 11.81 15.47 10.04
N ALA A 36 12.27 14.34 9.50
CA ALA A 36 13.40 14.32 8.57
C ALA A 36 13.06 15.10 7.28
N TRP A 37 11.87 14.89 6.73
CA TRP A 37 11.38 15.63 5.57
C TRP A 37 11.26 17.14 5.82
N LYS A 38 10.69 17.54 6.98
CA LYS A 38 10.56 18.96 7.35
C LYS A 38 11.92 19.65 7.44
N ARG A 39 12.90 19.03 8.11
CA ARG A 39 14.27 19.58 8.23
C ARG A 39 14.90 19.80 6.86
N GLN A 40 14.65 18.90 5.92
CA GLN A 40 15.21 19.00 4.58
C GLN A 40 14.71 20.24 3.82
N ARG A 41 13.42 20.59 3.92
CA ARG A 41 12.84 21.78 3.25
C ARG A 41 13.48 23.11 3.70
N HIS A 42 14.09 23.15 4.88
CA HIS A 42 14.66 24.36 5.47
C HIS A 42 16.18 24.49 5.29
N THR A 43 16.85 23.59 4.56
CA THR A 43 18.31 23.46 4.58
C THR A 43 18.95 23.76 3.22
N SER A 44 19.66 24.89 3.08
CA SER A 44 20.40 25.27 1.85
C SER A 44 21.93 25.16 1.92
N ASP A 45 22.54 24.88 3.09
CA ASP A 45 24.00 25.05 3.26
C ASP A 45 24.83 23.75 3.37
N ALA A 46 26.09 23.85 2.93
CA ALA A 46 27.07 22.76 2.84
C ALA A 46 27.49 22.15 4.20
N GLU A 47 27.55 22.95 5.27
CA GLU A 47 27.84 22.46 6.64
C GLU A 47 26.75 21.50 7.14
N THR A 48 25.54 21.68 6.64
CA THR A 48 24.38 20.85 6.93
C THR A 48 24.42 19.49 6.22
N GLN A 49 25.16 19.34 5.11
CA GLN A 49 25.33 18.03 4.46
C GLN A 49 26.12 17.05 5.34
N THR A 50 27.10 17.54 6.11
CA THR A 50 27.85 16.73 7.07
C THR A 50 26.98 16.33 8.26
N LEU A 51 26.08 17.22 8.70
CA LEU A 51 25.07 16.91 9.72
C LEU A 51 24.01 15.93 9.22
N ARG A 52 23.61 16.00 7.94
CA ARG A 52 22.65 15.07 7.31
C ARG A 52 23.11 13.62 7.45
N ARG A 53 24.39 13.31 7.18
CA ARG A 53 24.94 11.94 7.32
C ARG A 53 24.88 11.37 8.75
N LYS A 54 24.69 12.21 9.76
CA LYS A 54 24.53 11.78 11.17
C LYS A 54 23.07 11.58 11.58
N GLN A 55 22.11 11.84 10.68
CA GLN A 55 20.68 11.71 10.98
C GLN A 55 20.19 10.26 10.81
N VAL A 56 19.04 9.96 11.43
CA VAL A 56 18.40 8.63 11.36
C VAL A 56 17.94 8.31 9.92
N PHE A 57 17.53 9.32 9.15
CA PHE A 57 17.12 9.19 7.74
C PHE A 57 17.87 10.21 6.87
N PRO A 58 19.14 9.97 6.53
CA PRO A 58 19.96 10.92 5.76
C PRO A 58 19.46 11.10 4.33
N ASP A 59 18.87 10.05 3.75
CA ASP A 59 18.38 9.99 2.36
C ASP A 59 16.85 9.91 2.31
N VAL A 60 16.19 10.62 3.22
CA VAL A 60 14.72 10.65 3.30
C VAL A 60 14.09 11.17 2.00
N ASP A 61 14.82 11.91 1.19
CA ASP A 61 14.39 12.42 -0.10
C ASP A 61 14.12 11.33 -1.13
N LEU A 62 14.82 10.19 -1.05
CA LEU A 62 14.52 9.01 -1.87
C LEU A 62 13.11 8.47 -1.65
N LEU A 63 12.49 8.75 -0.50
CA LEU A 63 11.11 8.38 -0.21
C LEU A 63 10.10 9.34 -0.86
N PHE A 64 10.45 10.62 -0.94
CA PHE A 64 9.52 11.71 -1.31
C PHE A 64 9.70 12.20 -2.75
N ASN A 65 10.79 11.82 -3.41
CA ASN A 65 11.08 12.15 -4.79
C ASN A 65 10.59 11.04 -5.72
N PRO A 66 9.92 11.36 -6.84
CA PRO A 66 9.47 10.37 -7.79
C PRO A 66 10.66 9.64 -8.43
N LEU A 67 10.75 8.31 -8.24
CA LEU A 67 11.76 7.48 -8.91
C LEU A 67 11.17 6.69 -10.08
N GLN A 68 9.91 6.27 -9.98
CA GLN A 68 9.22 5.52 -11.02
C GLN A 68 7.77 5.99 -11.14
N ALA A 69 7.34 6.42 -12.33
CA ALA A 69 5.94 6.77 -12.56
C ALA A 69 5.01 5.55 -12.35
N MET A 70 3.89 5.76 -11.66
CA MET A 70 2.86 4.74 -11.40
C MET A 70 1.65 5.00 -12.29
N GLY A 71 1.83 4.78 -13.60
CA GLY A 71 0.78 5.00 -14.60
C GLY A 71 0.30 6.45 -14.69
N VAL A 72 -0.52 6.73 -15.70
CA VAL A 72 -1.17 8.03 -15.90
C VAL A 72 -2.66 7.82 -15.61
N GLN A 73 -3.21 8.54 -14.63
CA GLN A 73 -4.65 8.76 -14.65
C GLN A 73 -4.88 9.76 -15.79
N ALA A 74 -5.49 9.31 -16.89
CA ALA A 74 -5.74 10.18 -18.03
C ALA A 74 -6.65 11.36 -17.63
N MET A 75 -6.06 12.50 -17.34
CA MET A 75 -6.74 13.77 -17.09
C MET A 75 -6.09 14.89 -17.92
N GLY A 76 -5.94 14.64 -19.22
CA GLY A 76 -5.83 15.70 -20.23
C GLY A 76 -4.41 16.22 -20.50
N VAL A 77 -4.16 16.49 -21.79
CA VAL A 77 -2.95 17.02 -22.43
C VAL A 77 -2.02 17.83 -21.48
N ASP A 78 -0.82 17.30 -21.25
CA ASP A 78 0.31 17.82 -20.43
C ASP A 78 0.55 17.20 -19.03
N GLU A 79 0.36 15.89 -18.87
CA GLU A 79 0.48 15.22 -17.55
C GLU A 79 1.87 14.63 -17.27
N GLU A 80 2.61 15.27 -16.35
CA GLU A 80 3.48 14.52 -15.45
C GLU A 80 2.65 13.49 -14.68
N ALA A 81 3.23 12.31 -14.40
CA ALA A 81 2.51 11.28 -13.65
C ALA A 81 2.11 11.81 -12.26
N ASN A 82 0.80 11.93 -11.99
CA ASN A 82 0.29 12.34 -10.66
C ASN A 82 0.61 11.31 -9.55
N LYS A 83 1.12 10.13 -9.92
CA LYS A 83 1.55 9.08 -9.00
C LYS A 83 2.94 8.58 -9.34
N SER A 84 3.74 8.29 -8.31
CA SER A 84 5.03 7.67 -8.48
C SER A 84 5.34 6.69 -7.34
N HIS A 85 6.33 5.84 -7.53
CA HIS A 85 6.84 4.91 -6.55
C HIS A 85 8.32 5.18 -6.30
N ALA A 86 8.73 5.13 -5.04
CA ALA A 86 10.10 5.34 -4.62
C ALA A 86 10.39 4.62 -3.30
N ALA A 87 11.51 3.89 -3.24
CA ALA A 87 11.99 3.20 -2.03
C ALA A 87 10.93 2.34 -1.29
N GLY A 88 10.00 1.73 -2.03
CA GLY A 88 8.93 0.89 -1.47
C GLY A 88 7.65 1.63 -1.11
N TRP A 89 7.54 2.93 -1.42
CA TRP A 89 6.36 3.73 -1.14
C TRP A 89 5.79 4.31 -2.42
N ALA A 90 4.46 4.37 -2.50
CA ALA A 90 3.77 5.13 -3.52
C ALA A 90 3.59 6.58 -3.03
N THR A 91 3.57 7.52 -3.95
CA THR A 91 3.37 8.94 -3.70
C THR A 91 2.43 9.53 -4.73
N CYS A 92 1.58 10.47 -4.34
CA CYS A 92 0.69 11.19 -5.25
C CYS A 92 0.31 12.56 -4.70
N THR A 93 -0.30 13.38 -5.56
CA THR A 93 -1.02 14.59 -5.13
C THR A 93 -2.52 14.33 -5.19
N LEU A 94 -3.19 14.37 -4.04
CA LEU A 94 -4.65 14.34 -3.94
C LEU A 94 -5.23 15.64 -4.53
N PRO A 95 -6.40 15.65 -5.17
CA PRO A 95 -7.29 14.53 -5.38
C PRO A 95 -6.74 13.45 -6.32
N ALA A 96 -6.82 12.19 -5.91
CA ALA A 96 -6.35 11.05 -6.70
C ALA A 96 -7.03 9.75 -6.24
N VAL A 97 -7.07 8.76 -7.13
CA VAL A 97 -7.42 7.38 -6.74
C VAL A 97 -6.21 6.78 -6.02
N ILE A 98 -6.38 6.21 -4.83
CA ILE A 98 -5.28 5.54 -4.12
C ILE A 98 -5.68 4.09 -3.82
N GLY A 99 -5.15 3.17 -4.61
CA GLY A 99 -5.45 1.74 -4.48
C GLY A 99 -4.51 0.85 -5.28
N ASP A 100 -3.61 1.46 -6.04
CA ASP A 100 -2.83 0.83 -7.11
C ASP A 100 -1.84 -0.23 -6.60
N ILE A 101 -1.50 -0.18 -5.30
CA ILE A 101 -0.60 -1.16 -4.64
C ILE A 101 -1.34 -2.18 -3.76
N GLY A 102 -2.68 -2.12 -3.74
CA GLY A 102 -3.54 -2.98 -2.93
C GLY A 102 -4.35 -3.98 -3.76
N ALA A 103 -5.16 -4.80 -3.10
CA ALA A 103 -6.01 -5.77 -3.79
C ALA A 103 -7.38 -5.21 -4.22
N ASN A 104 -7.78 -4.07 -3.66
CA ASN A 104 -9.12 -3.50 -3.88
C ASN A 104 -9.46 -3.17 -5.34
N PRO A 105 -8.55 -2.66 -6.21
CA PRO A 105 -8.88 -2.40 -7.61
C PRO A 105 -9.41 -3.64 -8.33
N GLU A 106 -8.77 -4.80 -8.12
CA GLU A 106 -9.21 -6.06 -8.71
C GLU A 106 -10.51 -6.61 -8.12
N LEU A 107 -10.85 -6.20 -6.89
CA LEU A 107 -12.05 -6.63 -6.19
C LEU A 107 -13.24 -5.73 -6.49
N MET A 108 -13.04 -4.46 -6.81
CA MET A 108 -14.15 -3.55 -7.08
C MET A 108 -14.85 -3.85 -8.40
N LYS A 109 -14.16 -4.42 -9.41
CA LYS A 109 -14.64 -4.68 -10.79
C LYS A 109 -15.16 -3.45 -11.56
N THR A 110 -15.49 -2.37 -10.86
CA THR A 110 -15.85 -1.05 -11.37
C THR A 110 -14.65 -0.10 -11.20
N GLN A 111 -14.86 1.07 -10.61
CA GLN A 111 -13.83 2.08 -10.38
C GLN A 111 -13.55 2.22 -8.88
N MET A 112 -12.28 2.40 -8.53
CA MET A 112 -11.89 2.83 -7.18
C MET A 112 -12.34 4.28 -6.93
N PRO A 113 -12.73 4.63 -5.68
CA PRO A 113 -13.08 6.02 -5.37
C PRO A 113 -11.87 6.94 -5.49
N GLU A 114 -12.12 8.19 -5.84
CA GLU A 114 -11.14 9.26 -5.70
C GLU A 114 -11.12 9.75 -4.24
N LEU A 115 -9.92 9.92 -3.69
CA LEU A 115 -9.70 10.53 -2.38
C LEU A 115 -9.25 11.98 -2.58
N GLY A 116 -9.74 12.91 -1.75
CA GLY A 116 -9.33 14.32 -1.84
C GLY A 116 -10.32 15.23 -2.57
N THR A 117 -11.35 14.69 -3.23
CA THR A 117 -12.26 15.47 -4.09
C THR A 117 -12.81 16.70 -3.36
N GLY A 118 -12.74 17.86 -4.02
CA GLY A 118 -13.17 19.15 -3.49
C GLY A 118 -12.25 19.77 -2.43
N SER A 119 -11.09 19.17 -2.16
CA SER A 119 -10.08 19.72 -1.23
C SER A 119 -8.93 20.34 -2.02
N ALA A 120 -8.15 21.21 -1.37
CA ALA A 120 -6.90 21.71 -1.94
C ALA A 120 -5.91 20.56 -2.19
N PRO A 121 -4.96 20.70 -3.15
CA PRO A 121 -4.00 19.65 -3.41
C PRO A 121 -3.15 19.28 -2.18
N VAL A 122 -3.05 17.99 -1.88
CA VAL A 122 -2.28 17.47 -0.74
C VAL A 122 -1.41 16.30 -1.17
N ARG A 123 -0.12 16.33 -0.80
CA ARG A 123 0.76 15.20 -1.04
C ARG A 123 0.45 14.06 -0.07
N LEU A 124 0.32 12.86 -0.61
CA LEU A 124 0.24 11.62 0.14
C LEU A 124 1.43 10.74 -0.22
N VAL A 125 2.05 10.13 0.79
CA VAL A 125 3.04 9.06 0.62
C VAL A 125 2.55 7.85 1.38
N TRP A 126 2.35 6.72 0.72
CA TRP A 126 1.75 5.54 1.35
C TRP A 126 2.40 4.23 0.95
N ASN A 127 2.27 3.25 1.83
CA ASN A 127 2.64 1.87 1.63
C ASN A 127 1.53 0.96 2.15
N GLN A 128 1.40 -0.20 1.52
CA GLN A 128 0.49 -1.25 1.95
C GLN A 128 1.26 -2.55 2.11
N SER A 129 0.84 -3.35 3.10
CA SER A 129 1.40 -4.66 3.34
C SER A 129 0.30 -5.71 3.40
N ARG A 130 0.61 -6.86 2.80
CA ARG A 130 -0.23 -8.04 2.84
C ARG A 130 0.66 -9.25 3.05
N TYR A 131 0.50 -9.87 4.21
CA TYR A 131 1.14 -11.12 4.55
C TYR A 131 0.13 -12.06 5.18
N HIS A 132 0.44 -13.36 5.22
CA HIS A 132 -0.52 -14.38 5.66
C HIS A 132 -1.09 -14.07 7.05
N GLY A 133 -2.37 -13.71 7.11
CA GLY A 133 -3.06 -13.36 8.35
C GLY A 133 -2.82 -11.93 8.87
N THR A 134 -2.06 -11.09 8.17
CA THR A 134 -1.80 -9.71 8.58
C THR A 134 -1.83 -8.74 7.41
N HIS A 135 -2.49 -7.61 7.58
CA HIS A 135 -2.56 -6.54 6.59
C HIS A 135 -2.24 -5.19 7.22
N GLY A 136 -1.67 -4.29 6.44
CA GLY A 136 -1.28 -2.98 6.93
C GLY A 136 -1.45 -1.89 5.87
N PHE A 137 -1.78 -0.70 6.33
CA PHE A 137 -1.73 0.54 5.57
C PHE A 137 -0.99 1.59 6.38
N VAL A 138 -0.06 2.29 5.75
CA VAL A 138 0.59 3.47 6.32
C VAL A 138 0.54 4.59 5.29
N GLY A 139 -0.01 5.74 5.67
CA GLY A 139 -0.05 6.95 4.84
C GLY A 139 0.51 8.15 5.60
N LEU A 140 1.49 8.82 5.03
CA LEU A 140 2.08 10.07 5.53
C LEU A 140 1.45 11.25 4.80
N LEU A 141 1.11 12.29 5.57
CA LEU A 141 0.65 13.59 5.08
C LEU A 141 1.67 14.63 5.57
N PRO A 142 2.80 14.79 4.85
CA PRO A 142 3.94 15.55 5.35
C PRO A 142 3.61 17.02 5.64
N GLU A 143 2.79 17.65 4.80
CA GLU A 143 2.30 19.02 4.97
C GLU A 143 1.43 19.23 6.22
N TYR A 144 0.81 18.16 6.73
CA TYR A 144 -0.02 18.16 7.94
C TYR A 144 0.74 17.64 9.16
N GLU A 145 2.01 17.26 8.99
CA GLU A 145 2.81 16.56 10.00
C GLU A 145 2.09 15.34 10.60
N ALA A 146 1.23 14.71 9.79
CA ALA A 146 0.32 13.65 10.20
C ALA A 146 0.65 12.33 9.52
N ALA A 147 0.18 11.24 10.13
CA ALA A 147 0.24 9.91 9.57
C ALA A 147 -1.00 9.11 9.96
N VAL A 148 -1.47 8.26 9.05
CA VAL A 148 -2.51 7.26 9.26
C VAL A 148 -1.87 5.89 9.23
N ILE A 149 -2.11 5.10 10.27
CA ILE A 149 -1.60 3.74 10.41
C ILE A 149 -2.78 2.84 10.71
N VAL A 150 -2.97 1.80 9.88
CA VAL A 150 -4.01 0.77 10.08
C VAL A 150 -3.33 -0.58 10.03
N LEU A 151 -3.49 -1.38 11.08
CA LEU A 151 -2.99 -2.74 11.16
C LEU A 151 -4.16 -3.69 11.41
N SER A 152 -4.14 -4.83 10.72
CA SER A 152 -5.13 -5.91 10.84
C SER A 152 -4.41 -7.23 11.02
N ASN A 153 -4.92 -8.07 11.91
CA ASN A 153 -4.44 -9.44 12.18
C ASN A 153 -5.43 -10.50 11.68
N THR A 154 -6.26 -10.15 10.72
CA THR A 154 -7.22 -11.06 10.10
C THR A 154 -7.06 -11.03 8.59
N THR A 155 -7.10 -12.20 7.96
CA THR A 155 -7.32 -12.27 6.52
C THR A 155 -8.76 -11.84 6.24
N THR A 156 -8.95 -10.57 5.88
CA THR A 156 -10.26 -10.06 5.50
C THR A 156 -10.66 -10.56 4.11
N GLY A 157 -11.97 -10.59 3.86
CA GLY A 157 -12.51 -10.89 2.52
C GLY A 157 -12.23 -9.79 1.50
N ASP A 158 -11.48 -8.76 1.85
CA ASP A 158 -11.09 -7.61 1.04
C ASP A 158 -9.73 -7.09 1.53
N ASP A 159 -9.27 -5.97 0.99
CA ASP A 159 -8.12 -5.23 1.51
C ASP A 159 -8.62 -4.12 2.45
N MET A 160 -9.09 -4.54 3.63
CA MET A 160 -9.74 -3.65 4.60
C MET A 160 -8.85 -2.49 5.09
N PRO A 161 -7.54 -2.68 5.38
CA PRO A 161 -6.72 -1.56 5.83
C PRO A 161 -6.61 -0.43 4.82
N ASP A 162 -6.66 -0.72 3.52
CA ASP A 162 -6.73 0.31 2.48
C ASP A 162 -8.01 1.14 2.61
N TRP A 163 -9.19 0.51 2.75
CA TRP A 163 -10.45 1.23 2.92
C TRP A 163 -10.49 2.09 4.19
N VAL A 164 -10.03 1.53 5.31
CA VAL A 164 -9.98 2.27 6.58
C VAL A 164 -8.93 3.38 6.51
N GLY A 165 -7.79 3.14 5.88
CA GLY A 165 -6.74 4.13 5.67
C GLY A 165 -7.26 5.33 4.87
N GLN A 166 -7.93 5.08 3.75
CA GLN A 166 -8.57 6.12 2.94
C GLN A 166 -9.63 6.90 3.71
N LEU A 167 -10.50 6.22 4.48
CA LEU A 167 -11.49 6.85 5.34
C LEU A 167 -10.85 7.79 6.38
N LEU A 168 -9.78 7.34 7.04
CA LEU A 168 -9.09 8.11 8.06
C LEU A 168 -8.34 9.31 7.46
N ILE A 169 -7.74 9.16 6.27
CA ILE A 169 -7.14 10.30 5.56
C ILE A 169 -8.23 11.32 5.20
N GLN A 170 -9.36 10.87 4.66
CA GLN A 170 -10.50 11.74 4.33
C GLN A 170 -11.01 12.51 5.55
N ALA A 171 -11.08 11.84 6.71
CA ALA A 171 -11.46 12.48 7.96
C ALA A 171 -10.40 13.48 8.46
N THR A 172 -9.12 13.12 8.35
CA THR A 172 -7.99 13.96 8.77
C THR A 172 -7.90 15.25 7.97
N LEU A 173 -8.15 15.17 6.66
CA LEU A 173 -8.14 16.32 5.76
C LEU A 173 -9.45 17.12 5.79
N GLY A 174 -10.48 16.65 6.50
CA GLY A 174 -11.77 17.33 6.59
C GLY A 174 -12.49 17.46 5.25
N ASN A 175 -12.35 16.47 4.36
CA ASN A 175 -12.87 16.56 3.00
C ASN A 175 -14.37 16.89 2.97
N PRO A 176 -14.81 17.79 2.07
CA PRO A 176 -16.22 18.15 1.94
C PRO A 176 -17.05 17.03 1.30
N TYR A 177 -16.46 16.26 0.39
CA TYR A 177 -17.12 15.14 -0.28
C TYR A 177 -16.61 13.81 0.28
N LYS A 178 -17.54 13.04 0.86
CA LYS A 178 -17.24 11.78 1.54
C LYS A 178 -17.55 10.56 0.68
N ASN A 179 -16.64 9.59 0.70
CA ASN A 179 -16.87 8.31 0.02
C ASN A 179 -17.64 7.36 0.95
N ASN A 180 -18.49 6.51 0.37
CA ASN A 180 -19.20 5.49 1.13
C ASN A 180 -18.33 4.24 1.33
N TYR A 181 -17.32 4.34 2.19
CA TYR A 181 -16.37 3.24 2.43
C TYR A 181 -17.03 1.96 2.96
N ALA A 182 -18.13 2.06 3.71
CA ALA A 182 -18.89 0.88 4.14
C ALA A 182 -19.46 0.09 2.94
N PHE A 183 -20.01 0.80 1.94
CA PHE A 183 -20.49 0.19 0.71
C PHE A 183 -19.34 -0.42 -0.12
N LEU A 184 -18.22 0.28 -0.23
CA LEU A 184 -17.04 -0.18 -0.97
C LEU A 184 -16.42 -1.44 -0.35
N ALA A 185 -16.25 -1.46 0.97
CA ALA A 185 -15.78 -2.63 1.72
C ALA A 185 -16.75 -3.81 1.55
N ALA A 186 -18.07 -3.59 1.71
CA ALA A 186 -19.06 -4.65 1.51
C ALA A 186 -19.06 -5.21 0.08
N THR A 187 -18.83 -4.35 -0.91
CA THR A 187 -18.77 -4.74 -2.33
C THR A 187 -17.52 -5.55 -2.64
N SER A 188 -16.34 -5.05 -2.26
CA SER A 188 -15.07 -5.77 -2.43
C SER A 188 -15.06 -7.12 -1.69
N ALA A 189 -15.58 -7.16 -0.47
CA ALA A 189 -15.73 -8.40 0.31
C ALA A 189 -16.69 -9.42 -0.32
N ARG A 190 -17.78 -8.95 -0.96
CA ARG A 190 -18.67 -9.82 -1.74
C ARG A 190 -17.95 -10.37 -2.97
N ASN A 191 -17.23 -9.53 -3.69
CA ASN A 191 -16.55 -9.91 -4.91
C ASN A 191 -15.39 -10.89 -4.67
N ALA A 192 -14.65 -10.77 -3.57
CA ALA A 192 -13.63 -11.76 -3.22
C ALA A 192 -14.24 -13.12 -2.89
N ARG A 193 -15.35 -13.16 -2.12
CA ARG A 193 -16.10 -14.41 -1.86
C ARG A 193 -16.56 -15.05 -3.15
N GLN A 194 -17.04 -14.25 -4.09
CA GLN A 194 -17.44 -14.74 -5.41
C GLN A 194 -16.26 -15.39 -6.17
N LYS A 195 -15.06 -14.79 -6.12
CA LYS A 195 -13.84 -15.38 -6.72
C LYS A 195 -13.54 -16.78 -6.15
N TYR A 196 -13.77 -17.01 -4.85
CA TYR A 196 -13.60 -18.35 -4.27
C TYR A 196 -14.60 -19.38 -4.81
N TYR A 197 -15.87 -19.01 -4.99
CA TYR A 197 -16.86 -19.91 -5.59
C TYR A 197 -16.54 -20.22 -7.06
N GLU A 198 -16.12 -19.21 -7.82
CA GLU A 198 -15.70 -19.38 -9.21
C GLU A 198 -14.47 -20.29 -9.31
N LEU A 199 -13.48 -20.11 -8.42
CA LEU A 199 -12.30 -20.96 -8.35
C LEU A 199 -12.66 -22.41 -7.98
N ALA A 200 -13.52 -22.61 -6.98
CA ALA A 200 -13.97 -23.93 -6.58
C ALA A 200 -14.69 -24.65 -7.73
N GLY A 201 -15.52 -23.93 -8.50
CA GLY A 201 -16.17 -24.44 -9.70
C GLY A 201 -15.16 -24.92 -10.75
N LYS A 202 -14.15 -24.09 -11.06
CA LYS A 202 -13.07 -24.44 -12.01
C LYS A 202 -12.26 -25.65 -11.55
N VAL A 203 -11.85 -25.67 -10.29
CA VAL A 203 -11.10 -26.80 -9.71
C VAL A 203 -11.90 -28.10 -9.79
N GLN A 204 -13.22 -28.04 -9.57
CA GLN A 204 -14.08 -29.22 -9.67
C GLN A 204 -14.28 -29.67 -11.12
N GLN A 205 -14.36 -28.75 -12.09
CA GLN A 205 -14.44 -29.06 -13.52
C GLN A 205 -13.16 -29.75 -14.03
N ASP A 206 -12.01 -29.26 -13.59
CA ASP A 206 -10.69 -29.75 -14.04
C ASP A 206 -10.16 -30.91 -13.19
N ARG A 207 -10.98 -31.43 -12.25
CA ARG A 207 -10.57 -32.50 -11.34
C ARG A 207 -10.32 -33.80 -12.10
N GLN A 208 -9.05 -34.13 -12.29
CA GLN A 208 -8.65 -35.45 -12.81
C GLN A 208 -8.86 -36.52 -11.72
N THR A 209 -9.68 -37.53 -12.02
CA THR A 209 -10.01 -38.62 -11.09
C THR A 209 -9.01 -39.77 -11.12
N LYS A 210 -8.18 -39.85 -12.16
CA LYS A 210 -7.06 -40.79 -12.24
C LYS A 210 -5.82 -40.09 -11.69
N GLY A 211 -5.40 -40.47 -10.48
CA GLY A 211 -4.10 -40.11 -9.96
C GLY A 211 -2.97 -40.75 -10.81
N PRO A 212 -1.71 -40.30 -10.64
CA PRO A 212 -0.58 -40.95 -11.30
C PRO A 212 -0.57 -42.45 -10.95
N GLU A 213 -0.36 -43.30 -11.96
CA GLU A 213 -0.18 -44.74 -11.74
C GLU A 213 0.98 -44.92 -10.75
N ARG A 214 0.65 -45.42 -9.56
CA ARG A 214 1.66 -45.87 -8.61
C ARG A 214 2.08 -47.26 -9.07
N GLY A 215 3.27 -47.36 -9.67
CA GLY A 215 3.89 -48.65 -9.96
C GLY A 215 3.97 -49.49 -8.68
N LEU A 216 3.55 -50.74 -8.78
CA LEU A 216 3.67 -51.75 -7.74
C LEU A 216 5.14 -52.12 -7.49
#